data_AF-A0A920PQL8-F1
#
_entry.id   AF-A0A920PQL8-F1
#
_cell.length_a   1.000
_cell.length_b   1.000
_cell.length_c   1.000
_cell.angle_alpha   90.00
_cell.angle_beta   90.00
_cell.angle_gamma   90.00
#
_symmetry.space_group_name_H-M   'P 1'
#
loop_
_entity.id
_entity.type
_entity.pdbx_description
1 polymer ?
#
loop_
_entity_poly.entity_id
_entity_poly.type
_entity_poly.pdbx_seq_one_letter_code
_entity_poly.pdbx_strand_id
1 'polypeptide(L)'
;MVLVHVMRSLFSLLRKSIRYNLESLYTQSGRFEHIRDQHYYLMSAIIHGDPEAARTASDKHIDFVETTLLKMDTQRQREARASRRAEGVATS
;
A
#
# COMPACT_ATOMS: atom_id res chain seq x y z
N MET A 1 15.56 -15.26 -9.61
CA MET A 1 14.25 -14.98 -10.26
C MET A 1 13.05 -15.44 -9.41
N VAL A 2 13.12 -15.36 -8.07
CA VAL A 2 12.00 -15.79 -7.19
C VAL A 2 11.30 -14.58 -6.58
N LEU A 3 12.05 -13.61 -6.04
CA LEU A 3 11.50 -12.41 -5.42
C LEU A 3 10.59 -11.61 -6.37
N VAL A 4 11.05 -11.35 -7.60
CA VAL A 4 10.29 -10.59 -8.60
C VAL A 4 8.99 -11.32 -8.97
N HIS A 5 8.99 -12.65 -8.95
CA HIS A 5 7.81 -13.45 -9.23
C HIS A 5 6.82 -13.39 -8.05
N VAL A 6 7.31 -13.53 -6.82
CA VAL A 6 6.51 -13.39 -5.59
C VAL A 6 5.92 -11.98 -5.48
N MET A 7 6.72 -10.94 -5.70
CA MET A 7 6.27 -9.55 -5.74
C MET A 7 5.22 -9.33 -6.82
N ARG A 8 5.40 -9.85 -8.04
CA ARG A 8 4.38 -9.75 -9.10
C ARG A 8 3.09 -10.46 -8.75
N SER A 9 3.16 -11.62 -8.09
CA SER A 9 1.99 -12.36 -7.64
C SER A 9 1.27 -11.65 -6.49
N LEU A 10 2.01 -11.16 -5.49
CA LEU A 10 1.47 -10.33 -4.40
C LEU A 10 0.85 -9.05 -4.93
N PHE A 11 1.55 -8.34 -5.82
CA PHE A 11 1.04 -7.12 -6.46
C PHE A 11 -0.20 -7.37 -7.31
N SER A 12 -0.26 -8.50 -8.01
CA SER A 12 -1.43 -8.90 -8.79
C SER A 12 -2.64 -9.20 -7.90
N LEU A 13 -2.42 -9.88 -6.78
CA LEU A 13 -3.45 -10.16 -5.76
C LEU A 13 -3.94 -8.87 -5.09
N LEU A 14 -3.00 -8.02 -4.68
CA LEU A 14 -3.29 -6.73 -4.05
C LEU A 14 -4.03 -5.80 -5.03
N ARG A 15 -3.57 -5.68 -6.27
CA ARG A 15 -4.24 -4.89 -7.31
C ARG A 15 -5.65 -5.39 -7.62
N LYS A 16 -5.94 -6.70 -7.47
CA LYS A 16 -7.30 -7.24 -7.64
C LYS A 16 -8.22 -6.87 -6.47
N SER A 17 -7.73 -6.81 -5.24
CA SER A 17 -8.56 -6.55 -4.05
C SER A 17 -8.76 -5.07 -3.72
N ILE A 18 -7.86 -4.18 -4.15
CA ILE A 18 -7.86 -2.76 -3.74
C ILE A 18 -7.48 -1.77 -4.85
N ARG A 19 -7.73 -2.12 -6.14
CA ARG A 19 -7.35 -1.36 -7.34
C ARG A 19 -7.51 0.17 -7.22
N TYR A 20 -8.68 0.63 -6.77
CA TYR A 20 -9.00 2.05 -6.66
C TYR A 20 -8.18 2.76 -5.56
N ASN A 21 -7.92 2.07 -4.44
CA ASN A 21 -7.06 2.59 -3.37
C ASN A 21 -5.61 2.66 -3.83
N LEU A 22 -5.15 1.66 -4.59
CA LEU A 22 -3.78 1.62 -5.06
C LEU A 22 -3.52 2.72 -6.11
N GLU A 23 -4.46 2.96 -7.03
CA GLU A 23 -4.41 4.14 -7.92
C GLU A 23 -4.28 5.43 -7.11
N SER A 24 -5.16 5.67 -6.13
CA SER A 24 -5.06 6.85 -5.25
C SER A 24 -3.71 6.95 -4.50
N LEU A 25 -3.15 5.81 -4.10
CA LEU A 25 -1.85 5.71 -3.42
C LEU A 25 -0.68 6.04 -4.36
N TYR A 26 -0.77 5.63 -5.63
CA TYR A 26 0.22 5.92 -6.67
C TYR A 26 0.10 7.35 -7.24
N THR A 27 -1.06 7.98 -7.15
CA THR A 27 -1.28 9.36 -7.64
C THR A 27 -0.91 10.42 -6.59
N GLN A 28 -0.85 10.08 -5.29
CA GLN A 28 -0.32 10.96 -4.25
C GLN A 28 1.21 10.85 -4.15
N SER A 29 1.90 11.83 -4.73
CA SER A 29 3.37 11.91 -4.87
C SER A 29 4.16 11.53 -3.61
N GLY A 30 3.75 11.97 -2.41
CA GLY A 30 4.50 11.70 -1.17
C GLY A 30 4.43 10.26 -0.63
N ARG A 31 3.40 9.49 -0.99
CA ARG A 31 3.21 8.10 -0.50
C ARG A 31 3.89 7.08 -1.41
N PHE A 32 4.03 7.41 -2.69
CA PHE A 32 4.71 6.60 -3.69
C PHE A 32 6.22 6.49 -3.46
N GLU A 33 6.87 7.58 -3.05
CA GLU A 33 8.33 7.57 -2.79
C GLU A 33 8.70 6.59 -1.68
N HIS A 34 7.90 6.50 -0.61
CA HIS A 34 8.15 5.58 0.49
C HIS A 34 8.10 4.10 0.07
N ILE A 35 7.18 3.73 -0.83
CA ILE A 35 7.09 2.35 -1.36
C ILE A 35 8.27 2.05 -2.27
N ARG A 36 8.66 3.00 -3.12
CA ARG A 36 9.82 2.87 -4.01
C ARG A 36 11.09 2.61 -3.19
N ASP A 37 11.30 3.38 -2.12
CA ASP A 37 12.51 3.30 -1.31
C ASP A 37 12.57 1.97 -0.53
N GLN A 38 11.44 1.49 -0.02
CA GLN A 38 11.34 0.15 0.59
C GLN A 38 11.70 -0.96 -0.41
N HIS A 39 11.21 -0.87 -1.65
CA HIS A 39 11.57 -1.83 -2.70
C HIS A 39 13.05 -1.76 -3.09
N TYR A 40 13.63 -0.56 -3.13
CA TYR A 40 15.06 -0.39 -3.39
C TYR A 40 15.90 -1.07 -2.30
N TYR A 41 15.56 -0.86 -1.03
CA TYR A 41 16.25 -1.48 0.10
C TYR A 41 16.18 -3.00 0.07
N LEU A 42 14.98 -3.55 -0.18
CA LEU A 42 14.78 -4.99 -0.30
C LEU A 42 15.60 -5.59 -1.45
N MET A 43 15.57 -4.93 -2.61
CA MET A 43 16.37 -5.36 -3.77
C MET A 43 17.87 -5.32 -3.45
N SER A 44 18.33 -4.24 -2.81
CA SER A 44 19.73 -4.11 -2.41
C SER A 44 20.16 -5.25 -1.50
N ALA A 45 19.41 -5.55 -0.44
CA ALA A 45 19.74 -6.65 0.48
C ALA A 45 19.86 -8.00 -0.26
N ILE A 46 18.98 -8.25 -1.22
CA ILE A 46 18.99 -9.50 -2.00
C ILE A 46 20.17 -9.57 -2.96
N ILE A 47 20.50 -8.46 -3.63
CA ILE A 47 21.66 -8.39 -4.53
C ILE A 47 22.97 -8.59 -3.76
N HIS A 48 23.07 -8.03 -2.55
CA HIS A 48 24.24 -8.20 -1.69
C HIS A 48 24.28 -9.56 -0.97
N GLY A 49 23.25 -10.40 -1.15
CA GLY A 49 23.21 -11.74 -0.54
C GLY A 49 23.01 -11.71 0.98
N ASP A 50 22.36 -10.68 1.52
CA ASP A 50 22.01 -10.56 2.93
C ASP A 50 20.56 -11.02 3.15
N PRO A 51 20.34 -12.29 3.54
CA PRO A 51 19.00 -12.83 3.72
C PRO A 51 18.28 -12.26 4.95
N GLU A 52 19.01 -11.83 5.99
CA GLU A 52 18.41 -11.26 7.19
C GLU A 52 17.87 -9.86 6.88
N ALA A 53 18.68 -9.00 6.26
CA ALA A 53 18.25 -7.68 5.83
C ALA A 53 17.10 -7.75 4.81
N ALA A 54 17.14 -8.72 3.89
CA ALA A 54 16.06 -8.94 2.93
C ALA A 54 14.74 -9.33 3.64
N ARG A 55 14.81 -10.19 4.65
CA ARG A 55 13.65 -10.57 5.46
C ARG A 55 13.09 -9.38 6.23
N THR A 56 13.94 -8.65 6.95
CA THR A 56 13.51 -7.45 7.69
C THR A 56 12.90 -6.39 6.77
N ALA A 57 13.47 -6.16 5.58
CA ALA A 57 12.92 -5.23 4.60
C ALA A 57 11.56 -5.70 4.06
N SER A 58 11.38 -7.00 3.87
CA SER A 58 10.11 -7.60 3.45
C SER A 58 9.02 -7.43 4.51
N ASP A 59 9.33 -7.73 5.77
CA ASP A 59 8.37 -7.62 6.89
C ASP A 59 7.92 -6.16 7.04
N LYS A 60 8.88 -5.21 7.06
CA LYS A 60 8.58 -3.77 7.09
C LYS A 60 7.67 -3.32 5.94
N HIS A 61 7.89 -3.86 4.74
CA HIS A 61 7.08 -3.52 3.57
C HIS A 61 5.64 -4.02 3.72
N ILE A 62 5.45 -5.25 4.20
CA ILE A 62 4.12 -5.83 4.44
C ILE A 62 3.37 -5.02 5.49
N ASP A 63 4.00 -4.71 6.62
CA ASP A 63 3.42 -3.91 7.71
C ASP A 63 3.00 -2.52 7.24
N PHE A 64 3.85 -1.87 6.42
CA PHE A 64 3.55 -0.57 5.84
C PHE A 64 2.33 -0.62 4.93
N VAL A 65 2.26 -1.63 4.05
CA VAL A 65 1.14 -1.82 3.14
C VAL A 65 -0.13 -2.06 3.94
N GLU A 66 -0.14 -3.01 4.88
CA GLU A 66 -1.29 -3.31 5.72
C GLU A 66 -1.81 -2.06 6.46
N THR A 67 -0.91 -1.36 7.15
CA THR A 67 -1.23 -0.13 7.89
C THR A 67 -1.82 0.94 6.97
N THR A 68 -1.26 1.09 5.77
CA THR A 68 -1.74 2.08 4.80
C THR A 68 -3.14 1.73 4.33
N LEU A 69 -3.42 0.46 4.04
CA LEU A 69 -4.74 0.02 3.60
C LEU A 69 -5.81 0.21 4.68
N LEU A 70 -5.49 -0.11 5.93
CA LEU A 70 -6.38 0.13 7.06
C LEU A 70 -6.69 1.63 7.24
N LYS A 71 -5.66 2.49 7.14
CA LYS A 71 -5.84 3.96 7.19
C LYS A 71 -6.71 4.47 6.04
N MET A 72 -6.54 3.93 4.84
CA MET A 72 -7.36 4.32 3.69
C MET A 72 -8.82 3.87 3.82
N ASP A 73 -9.06 2.67 4.33
CA ASP A 73 -10.42 2.19 4.55
C ASP A 73 -11.15 3.01 5.61
N THR A 74 -10.49 3.24 6.75
CA THR A 74 -11.05 4.09 7.81
C THR A 74 -11.33 5.51 7.33
N GLN A 75 -10.44 6.10 6.52
CA GLN A 75 -10.64 7.41 5.91
C GLN A 75 -11.87 7.43 4.97
N ARG A 76 -11.99 6.44 4.06
CA ARG A 76 -13.16 6.32 3.18
C ARG A 76 -14.46 6.17 3.95
N GLN A 77 -14.48 5.39 5.02
CA GLN A 77 -15.67 5.27 5.86
C GLN A 77 -16.02 6.58 6.57
N ARG A 78 -15.04 7.41 6.95
CA ARG A 78 -15.27 8.74 7.51
C ARG A 78 -15.87 9.68 6.46
N GLU A 79 -15.31 9.69 5.26
CA GLU A 79 -15.79 10.50 4.12
C GLU A 79 -17.23 10.11 3.73
N ALA A 80 -17.52 8.81 3.60
CA ALA A 80 -18.86 8.32 3.28
C ALA A 80 -19.89 8.70 4.37
N ARG A 81 -19.50 8.68 5.65
CA ARG A 81 -20.33 9.16 6.77
C ARG A 81 -20.52 10.68 6.76
N ALA A 82 -19.52 11.44 6.34
CA ALA A 82 -19.61 12.89 6.20
C ALA A 82 -20.53 13.29 5.04
N SER A 83 -20.39 12.65 3.87
CA SER A 83 -21.25 12.89 2.69
C SER A 83 -22.72 12.65 3.02
N ARG A 84 -23.04 11.50 3.64
CA ARG A 84 -24.42 11.18 4.06
C ARG A 84 -25.01 12.21 5.02
N ARG A 85 -24.21 12.80 5.92
CA ARG A 85 -24.68 13.87 6.81
C ARG A 85 -24.94 15.17 6.05
N ALA A 86 -24.08 15.53 5.10
CA ALA A 86 -24.26 16.72 4.27
C ALA A 86 -25.52 16.60 3.38
N GLU A 87 -25.75 15.43 2.78
CA GLU A 87 -26.94 15.14 1.96
C GLU A 87 -28.24 15.14 2.80
N GLY A 88 -28.21 14.59 4.02
CA GLY A 88 -29.35 14.61 4.93
C GLY A 88 -29.69 16.01 5.47
N VAL A 89 -28.71 16.92 5.57
CA VAL A 89 -28.94 18.33 5.93
C VAL A 89 -29.43 19.15 4.73
N ALA A 90 -29.10 18.75 3.49
CA ALA A 90 -29.56 19.44 2.28
C ALA A 90 -30.99 19.07 1.84
N THR A 91 -31.58 18.04 2.44
CA THR A 91 -32.92 17.50 2.11
C THR A 91 -33.97 17.73 3.21
N SER A 92 -33.64 18.48 4.27
CA SER A 92 -34.56 19.08 5.24
C SER A 92 -34.53 20.60 5.13
#